data_AF-A0A5E5Q467-F1
#
_entry.id   AF-A0A5E5Q467-F1
#
_cell.length_a   1.000
_cell.length_b   1.000
_cell.length_c   1.000
_cell.angle_alpha   90.00
_cell.angle_beta   90.00
_cell.angle_gamma   90.00
#
_symmetry.space_group_name_H-M   'P 1'
#
loop_
_entity.id
_entity.type
_entity.pdbx_description
1 polymer ?
#
loop_
_entity_poly.entity_id
_entity_poly.type
_entity_poly.pdbx_seq_one_letter_code
_entity_poly.pdbx_strand_id
1 'polypeptide(L)' 'AVGSAMNKNPFAPEVPCHRVVKSNGELGGFADDIAVKIKRLQREGVLVKEGKIVNFQGVCV' A
#
# COMPACT_ATOMS: atom_id res chain seq x y z
N ALA A 1 -9.00 -12.57 -1.37
CA ALA A 1 -8.11 -11.57 -0.75
C ALA A 1 -7.63 -10.58 -1.80
N VAL A 2 -8.00 -9.30 -1.70
CA VAL A 2 -7.68 -8.27 -2.71
C VAL A 2 -6.17 -7.98 -2.80
N GLY A 3 -5.46 -8.01 -1.65
CA GLY A 3 -4.02 -7.77 -1.59
C GLY A 3 -3.18 -8.78 -2.39
N SER A 4 -3.53 -10.07 -2.35
CA SER A 4 -2.82 -11.11 -3.10
C SER A 4 -3.06 -11.03 -4.62
N ALA A 5 -4.24 -10.55 -5.05
CA ALA A 5 -4.53 -10.32 -6.46
C ALA A 5 -3.71 -9.13 -7.01
N MET A 6 -3.59 -8.06 -6.21
CA MET A 6 -2.76 -6.89 -6.54
C MET A 6 -1.26 -7.20 -6.57
N ASN A 7 -0.81 -8.18 -5.78
CA ASN A 7 0.58 -8.65 -5.76
C ASN A 7 1.01 -9.39 -7.04
N LYS A 8 0.07 -9.81 -7.89
CA LYS A 8 0.36 -10.46 -9.17
C LYS A 8 0.05 -9.55 -10.36
N ASN A 9 -0.16 -8.26 -10.12
CA ASN A 9 -0.56 -7.36 -11.19
C ASN A 9 0.65 -6.90 -12.01
N PRO A 10 0.80 -7.34 -13.28
CA PRO A 10 1.89 -6.90 -14.15
C PRO A 10 1.67 -5.49 -14.72
N PHE A 11 0.49 -4.88 -14.50
CA PHE A 11 0.10 -3.57 -15.03
C PHE A 11 0.42 -2.40 -14.08
N ALA A 12 1.39 -2.55 -13.17
CA ALA A 12 1.93 -1.41 -12.43
C ALA A 12 2.69 -0.50 -13.42
N PRO A 13 2.40 0.82 -13.53
CA PRO A 13 1.79 1.70 -12.52
C PRO A 13 0.33 2.12 -12.79
N GLU A 14 -0.30 1.67 -13.87
CA GLU A 14 -1.64 2.11 -14.29
C GLU A 14 -2.71 1.73 -13.25
N VAL A 15 -2.53 0.58 -12.61
CA VAL A 15 -3.32 0.17 -11.45
C VAL A 15 -2.52 0.45 -10.17
N PRO A 16 -3.03 1.27 -9.23
CA PRO A 16 -2.30 1.68 -8.03
C PRO A 16 -2.27 0.57 -6.97
N CYS A 17 -1.55 -0.52 -7.24
CA CYS A 17 -1.42 -1.66 -6.33
C CYS A 17 -0.75 -1.30 -4.99
N HIS A 18 0.01 -0.21 -4.93
CA HIS A 18 0.61 0.32 -3.70
C HIS A 18 -0.40 0.90 -2.71
N ARG A 19 -1.62 1.27 -3.14
CA ARG A 19 -2.69 1.79 -2.28
C ARG A 19 -3.38 0.71 -1.45
N VAL A 20 -3.21 -0.56 -1.80
CA VAL A 20 -3.84 -1.67 -1.07
C VAL A 20 -3.00 -2.04 0.15
N VAL A 21 -3.63 -1.97 1.31
CA VAL A 21 -3.05 -2.23 2.63
C VAL A 21 -4.01 -3.07 3.46
N LYS A 22 -3.52 -3.66 4.54
CA LYS A 22 -4.37 -4.46 5.44
C LYS A 22 -5.29 -3.52 6.24
N SER A 23 -6.46 -4.00 6.63
CA SER A 23 -7.44 -3.24 7.43
C SER A 23 -6.92 -2.83 8.82
N ASN A 24 -5.84 -3.44 9.30
CA ASN A 24 -5.14 -3.07 10.52
C ASN A 24 -4.12 -1.92 10.31
N GLY A 25 -4.04 -1.36 9.11
CA GLY A 25 -3.11 -0.30 8.71
C GLY A 25 -1.71 -0.80 8.35
N GLU A 26 -1.42 -2.10 8.42
CA GLU A 26 -0.12 -2.62 8.03
C GLU A 26 0.03 -2.68 6.50
N LEU A 27 1.25 -2.45 6.03
CA LEU A 27 1.65 -2.74 4.67
C LEU A 27 1.65 -4.26 4.48
N GLY A 28 0.61 -4.77 3.80
CA GLY A 28 0.60 -6.15 3.31
C GLY A 28 1.67 -6.39 2.24
N GLY A 29 1.85 -7.67 1.88
CA GLY A 29 2.81 -8.11 0.86
C GLY A 29 2.71 -7.27 -0.42
N PHE A 30 3.89 -6.86 -0.91
CA PHE A 30 4.05 -6.09 -2.13
C PHE A 30 4.94 -6.88 -3.09
N ALA A 31 4.61 -6.83 -4.38
CA ALA A 31 5.15 -7.76 -5.38
C ALA A 31 6.65 -7.56 -5.63
N ASP A 32 7.07 -6.29 -5.64
CA ASP A 32 8.46 -5.88 -5.83
C ASP A 32 9.12 -5.63 -4.46
N ASP A 33 9.03 -4.39 -3.99
CA ASP A 33 9.74 -3.89 -2.82
C ASP A 33 8.83 -3.03 -1.96
N ILE A 34 8.75 -3.37 -0.67
CA ILE A 34 8.01 -2.58 0.32
C ILE A 34 8.53 -1.13 0.35
N ALA A 35 9.84 -0.91 0.12
CA ALA A 35 10.42 0.42 0.02
C ALA A 35 9.82 1.26 -1.12
N VAL A 36 9.54 0.66 -2.28
CA VAL A 36 8.91 1.34 -3.42
C VAL A 36 7.46 1.68 -3.07
N LYS A 37 6.75 0.75 -2.43
CA LYS A 37 5.38 0.98 -1.92
C LYS A 37 5.34 2.17 -0.95
N ILE A 38 6.27 2.24 0.00
CA ILE A 38 6.38 3.34 0.97
C ILE A 38 6.63 4.66 0.24
N LYS A 39 7.60 4.72 -0.69
CA LYS A 39 7.89 5.95 -1.44
C LYS A 39 6.68 6.44 -2.25
N ARG A 40 5.92 5.53 -2.88
CA ARG A 40 4.70 5.88 -3.63
C ARG A 40 3.61 6.40 -2.71
N LEU A 41 3.36 5.72 -1.58
CA LEU A 41 2.40 6.16 -0.56
C LEU A 41 2.78 7.52 0.03
N GLN A 42 4.06 7.74 0.35
CA GLN A 42 4.55 9.03 0.85
C GLN A 42 4.35 10.17 -0.15
N ARG A 43 4.54 9.91 -1.45
CA ARG A 43 4.24 10.90 -2.51
C ARG A 43 2.75 11.25 -2.60
N GLU A 44 1.87 10.34 -2.23
CA GLU A 44 0.42 10.57 -2.17
C GLU A 44 -0.02 11.22 -0.84
N GLY A 45 0.92 11.51 0.08
CA GLY A 45 0.62 12.09 1.40
C GLY A 45 0.27 11.05 2.47
N VAL A 46 0.42 9.76 2.17
CA VAL A 46 0.21 8.68 3.15
C VAL A 46 1.49 8.44 3.93
N LEU A 47 1.45 8.75 5.23
CA LEU A 47 2.56 8.51 6.14
C LEU A 47 2.61 7.04 6.56
N VAL A 48 3.74 6.38 6.26
CA VAL A 48 4.05 5.04 6.74
C VAL A 48 5.21 5.11 7.73
N LYS A 49 5.05 4.49 8.90
CA LYS A 49 6.08 4.32 9.93
C LYS A 49 6.18 2.83 10.29
N GLU A 50 7.40 2.27 10.26
CA GLU A 50 7.67 0.86 10.60
C GLU A 50 6.80 -0.16 9.85
N GLY A 51 6.46 0.12 8.58
CA GLY A 51 5.60 -0.75 7.79
C GLY A 51 4.11 -0.63 8.12
N LYS A 52 3.68 0.40 8.86
CA LYS A 52 2.29 0.68 9.20
C LYS A 52 1.88 2.11 8.85
N ILE A 53 0.68 2.29 8.32
CA ILE A 53 0.12 3.61 8.03
C ILE A 53 -0.31 4.27 9.33
N VAL A 54 0.24 5.44 9.62
CA VAL A 54 -0.08 6.18 10.85
C VAL A 54 -1.37 7.00 10.72
N ASN A 55 -1.74 7.40 9.49
CA ASN A 55 -2.93 8.21 9.22
C ASN A 55 -4.11 7.38 8.69
N PHE A 56 -4.26 6.13 9.14
CA PHE A 56 -5.28 5.22 8.61
C PHE A 56 -6.71 5.56 9.09
N GLN A 57 -6.83 6.37 10.15
CA GLN A 57 -8.09 6.74 10.79
C GLN A 57 -9.03 7.60 9.91
N GLY A 58 -8.52 8.24 8.84
CA GLY A 58 -9.32 9.05 7.92
C GLY A 58 -9.78 8.34 6.64
N VAL A 59 -9.45 7.05 6.45
CA VAL A 59 -9.64 6.31 5.18
C VAL A 59 -10.79 5.28 5.26
N CYS A 60 -11.30 4.98 6.45
CA CYS A 60 -12.53 4.22 6.60
C CYS A 60 -13.74 5.11 6.24
N VAL A 61 -14.08 5.11 4.95
CA VAL A 61 -15.41 5.46 4.44
C VAL A 61 -16.11 4.18 4.00
#